data_AF-A0A4U6TB76-F1
#
_entry.id   AF-A0A4U6TB76-F1
#
_cell.length_a   1.000
_cell.length_b   1.000
_cell.length_c   1.000
_cell.angle_alpha   90.00
_cell.angle_beta   90.00
_cell.angle_gamma   90.00
#
_symmetry.space_group_name_H-M   'P 1'
#
loop_
_entity.id
_entity.type
_entity.pdbx_description
1 polymer ?
#
loop_
_entity_poly.entity_id
_entity_poly.type
_entity_poly.pdbx_seq_one_letter_code
_entity_poly.pdbx_strand_id
1 'polypeptide(L)'
;MEQDEQLATLMRGLRVQNLRDEQFADDNVRLRLVEKLRTTMREGLPLVYSPEIISAYWGNRPRAVAPRVVQLLSAAGGFISNLISDLINKKLKENEVARAIELSEIVTSRSCLHLVRIAAI
;
A
#
# COMPACT_ATOMS: atom_id res chain seq x y z
N MET A 1 -19.49 -13.94 -28.30
CA MET A 1 -18.88 -12.60 -28.51
C MET A 1 -19.42 -11.59 -27.50
N GLU A 2 -20.74 -11.40 -27.32
CA GLU A 2 -21.28 -10.39 -26.39
C GLU A 2 -21.07 -10.69 -24.89
N GLN A 3 -21.06 -11.96 -24.48
CA GLN A 3 -20.84 -12.34 -23.07
C GLN A 3 -19.41 -12.05 -22.58
N ASP A 4 -18.42 -12.07 -23.48
CA ASP A 4 -17.02 -11.78 -23.15
C ASP A 4 -16.79 -10.27 -22.93
N GLU A 5 -17.54 -9.42 -23.63
CA GLU A 5 -17.48 -7.95 -23.44
C GLU A 5 -18.10 -7.53 -22.11
N GLN A 6 -19.20 -8.17 -21.72
CA GLN A 6 -19.83 -7.95 -20.42
C GLN A 6 -18.92 -8.42 -19.28
N LEU A 7 -18.31 -9.60 -19.41
CA LEU A 7 -17.36 -10.10 -18.41
C LEU A 7 -16.09 -9.24 -18.33
N ALA A 8 -15.57 -8.76 -19.46
CA ALA A 8 -14.45 -7.84 -19.49
C ALA A 8 -14.80 -6.48 -18.85
N THR A 9 -16.02 -5.99 -19.05
CA THR A 9 -16.52 -4.75 -18.43
C THR A 9 -16.69 -4.92 -16.92
N LEU A 10 -17.22 -6.04 -16.47
CA LEU A 10 -17.31 -6.37 -15.04
C LEU A 10 -15.93 -6.51 -14.38
N MET A 11 -14.97 -7.15 -15.06
CA MET A 11 -13.60 -7.31 -14.56
C MET A 11 -12.81 -5.98 -14.56
N ARG A 12 -13.09 -5.06 -15.50
CA ARG A 12 -12.58 -3.66 -15.44
C ARG A 12 -13.23 -2.87 -14.31
N GLY A 13 -14.53 -3.09 -14.05
CA GLY A 13 -15.27 -2.59 -12.89
C GLY A 13 -14.61 -2.93 -11.57
N LEU A 14 -14.21 -4.19 -11.41
CA LEU A 14 -13.59 -4.69 -10.20
C LEU A 14 -12.12 -4.25 -10.05
N ARG A 15 -11.42 -4.04 -11.17
CA ARG A 15 -10.01 -3.58 -11.23
C ARG A 15 -9.96 -2.06 -11.36
N VAL A 16 -10.48 -1.35 -10.36
CA VAL A 16 -10.46 0.13 -10.15
C VAL A 16 -9.63 0.90 -11.20
N GLN A 17 -10.19 1.07 -12.39
CA GLN A 17 -9.65 1.91 -13.45
C GLN A 17 -10.74 2.93 -13.77
N ASN A 18 -10.58 4.16 -13.25
CA ASN A 18 -11.36 5.38 -13.53
C ASN A 18 -12.62 5.16 -14.38
N LEU A 19 -13.63 4.53 -13.78
CA LEU A 19 -14.96 4.45 -14.38
C LEU A 19 -15.70 5.73 -14.02
N ARG A 20 -16.29 6.36 -15.03
CA ARG A 20 -17.05 7.60 -14.89
C ARG A 20 -18.40 7.28 -14.23
N ASP A 21 -18.86 8.17 -13.36
CA ASP A 21 -20.03 7.98 -12.48
C ASP A 21 -21.33 7.59 -13.22
N GLU A 22 -21.42 7.89 -14.52
CA GLU A 22 -22.57 7.58 -15.39
C GLU A 22 -22.81 6.07 -15.56
N GLN A 23 -21.81 5.20 -15.37
CA GLN A 23 -21.95 3.75 -15.53
C GLN A 23 -22.42 3.02 -14.25
N PHE A 24 -22.43 3.70 -13.10
CA PHE A 24 -22.96 3.15 -11.85
C PHE A 24 -24.45 3.44 -11.64
N ALA A 25 -25.04 4.32 -12.46
CA ALA A 25 -26.45 4.72 -12.41
C ALA A 25 -27.37 3.84 -13.27
N ASP A 26 -26.93 2.65 -13.68
CA ASP A 26 -27.80 1.66 -14.32
C ASP A 26 -28.61 0.91 -13.24
N ASP A 27 -29.93 0.89 -13.39
CA ASP A 27 -30.92 0.36 -12.42
C ASP A 27 -30.73 -1.13 -12.07
N ASN A 28 -29.87 -1.84 -12.82
CA ASN A 28 -29.60 -3.26 -12.64
C ASN A 28 -28.44 -3.59 -11.67
N VAL A 29 -27.70 -2.59 -11.18
CA VAL A 29 -26.55 -2.83 -10.28
C VAL A 29 -27.00 -2.71 -8.82
N ARG A 30 -27.40 -3.83 -8.21
CA ARG A 30 -27.67 -3.87 -6.76
C ARG A 30 -26.41 -4.14 -5.94
N LEU A 31 -25.93 -3.10 -5.27
CA LEU A 31 -24.90 -3.23 -4.23
C LEU A 31 -25.48 -3.96 -3.02
N ARG A 32 -25.15 -5.24 -2.86
CA ARG A 32 -25.48 -6.01 -1.65
C ARG A 32 -24.32 -5.92 -0.67
N LEU A 33 -24.53 -5.22 0.44
CA LEU A 33 -23.60 -5.25 1.57
C LEU A 33 -23.63 -6.66 2.18
N VAL A 34 -22.71 -7.52 1.74
CA VAL A 34 -22.53 -8.85 2.34
C VAL A 34 -21.61 -8.69 3.54
N GLU A 35 -22.20 -8.47 4.71
CA GLU A 35 -21.49 -8.62 5.97
C GLU A 35 -21.05 -10.08 6.12
N LYS A 36 -19.77 -10.36 5.85
CA LYS A 36 -19.19 -11.66 6.19
C LYS A 36 -19.21 -11.77 7.71
N LEU A 37 -20.04 -12.67 8.22
CA LEU A 37 -20.11 -13.04 9.64
C LEU A 37 -18.68 -13.28 10.17
N ARG A 38 -18.20 -12.33 10.98
CA ARG A 38 -16.83 -12.28 11.50
C ARG A 38 -16.66 -13.29 12.61
N THR A 39 -16.45 -14.55 12.25
CA THR A 39 -16.05 -15.57 13.22
C THR A 39 -14.55 -15.41 13.50
N THR A 40 -14.22 -14.99 14.72
CA THR A 40 -12.86 -14.83 15.29
C THR A 40 -12.06 -13.56 14.93
N MET A 41 -11.57 -12.86 15.97
CA MET A 41 -10.73 -11.64 15.91
C MET A 41 -9.41 -11.81 15.13
N ARG A 42 -9.00 -13.04 14.78
CA ARG A 42 -7.73 -13.30 14.07
C ARG A 42 -7.89 -13.30 12.55
N GLU A 43 -9.09 -13.51 12.04
CA GLU A 43 -9.33 -13.67 10.60
C GLU A 43 -9.85 -12.39 9.92
N GLY A 44 -10.57 -11.54 10.67
CA GLY A 44 -11.10 -10.27 10.16
C GLY A 44 -10.09 -9.10 10.19
N LEU A 45 -10.20 -8.18 9.23
CA LEU A 45 -9.40 -6.95 9.19
C LEU A 45 -9.65 -6.12 10.47
N PRO A 46 -8.59 -5.70 11.21
CA PRO A 46 -8.74 -4.88 12.40
C PRO A 46 -9.33 -3.51 12.03
N LEU A 47 -10.47 -3.18 12.64
CA LEU A 47 -11.19 -1.91 12.38
C LEU A 47 -10.75 -0.77 13.32
N VAL A 48 -10.10 -1.12 14.42
CA VAL A 48 -9.57 -0.15 15.40
C VAL A 48 -8.07 -0.08 15.22
N TYR A 49 -7.54 1.15 15.18
CA TYR A 49 -6.10 1.36 15.13
C TYR A 49 -5.46 0.90 16.44
N SER A 50 -4.71 -0.20 16.40
CA SER A 50 -3.89 -0.69 17.49
C SER A 50 -2.63 -1.35 16.89
N PRO A 51 -1.42 -0.88 17.22
CA PRO A 51 -0.17 -1.42 16.66
C PRO A 51 -0.01 -2.92 16.91
N GLU A 52 -0.37 -3.38 18.12
CA GLU A 52 -0.26 -4.77 18.53
C GLU A 52 -1.19 -5.68 17.71
N ILE A 53 -2.45 -5.26 17.49
CA ILE A 53 -3.41 -6.04 16.71
C ILE A 53 -3.05 -6.06 15.22
N ILE A 54 -2.62 -4.92 14.67
CA ILE A 54 -2.23 -4.79 13.26
C ILE A 54 -1.00 -5.65 12.96
N SER A 55 0.01 -5.61 13.82
CA SER A 55 1.23 -6.42 13.67
C SER A 55 0.93 -7.92 13.75
N ALA A 56 0.09 -8.36 14.70
CA ALA A 56 -0.34 -9.75 14.81
C ALA A 56 -1.14 -10.22 13.58
N TYR A 57 -2.00 -9.36 13.01
CA TYR A 57 -2.78 -9.67 11.82
C TYR A 57 -1.91 -9.85 10.56
N TRP A 58 -0.95 -8.95 10.35
CA TRP A 58 -0.05 -9.01 9.19
C TRP A 58 1.09 -10.02 9.35
N GLY A 59 1.49 -10.35 10.59
CA GLY A 59 2.48 -11.38 10.87
C GLY A 59 2.09 -12.77 10.33
N ASN A 60 0.79 -13.07 10.31
CA ASN A 60 0.26 -14.30 9.73
C ASN A 60 0.20 -14.29 8.18
N ARG A 61 0.48 -13.17 7.52
CA ARG A 61 0.33 -12.97 6.06
C ARG A 61 1.57 -12.36 5.42
N PRO A 62 2.74 -13.02 5.48
CA PRO A 62 4.01 -12.47 4.99
C PRO A 62 3.99 -12.16 3.48
N ARG A 63 3.21 -12.91 2.68
CA ARG A 63 3.09 -12.69 1.23
C ARG A 63 2.46 -11.34 0.87
N ALA A 64 1.61 -10.78 1.75
CA ALA A 64 0.99 -9.47 1.51
C ALA A 64 1.93 -8.30 1.87
N VAL A 65 2.86 -8.52 2.81
CA VAL A 65 3.79 -7.49 3.31
C VAL A 65 5.09 -7.46 2.50
N ALA A 66 5.56 -8.61 2.02
CA ALA A 66 6.79 -8.74 1.25
C ALA A 66 6.95 -7.74 0.08
N PRO A 67 5.97 -7.57 -0.84
CA PRO A 67 6.11 -6.61 -1.93
C PRO A 67 6.23 -5.17 -1.42
N ARG A 68 5.58 -4.84 -0.30
CA ARG A 68 5.66 -3.51 0.31
C ARG A 68 7.04 -3.24 0.92
N VAL A 69 7.64 -4.24 1.55
CA VAL A 69 9.02 -4.13 2.05
C VAL A 69 9.99 -3.91 0.91
N VAL A 70 9.88 -4.67 -0.19
CA VAL A 70 10.74 -4.51 -1.37
C VAL A 70 10.56 -3.12 -2.00
N GLN A 71 9.31 -2.63 -2.11
CA GLN A 71 9.04 -1.29 -2.63
C GLN A 71 9.65 -0.19 -1.77
N LEU A 72 9.49 -0.26 -0.44
CA LEU A 72 10.07 0.70 0.49
C LEU A 72 11.60 0.67 0.44
N LEU A 73 12.20 -0.53 0.42
CA LEU A 73 13.64 -0.69 0.29
C LEU A 73 14.17 -0.20 -1.06
N SER A 74 13.42 -0.40 -2.15
CA SER A 74 13.80 0.11 -3.46
C SER A 74 13.75 1.62 -3.52
N ALA A 75 12.73 2.25 -2.90
CA ALA A 75 12.61 3.70 -2.84
C ALA A 75 13.69 4.33 -1.93
N ALA A 76 13.99 3.68 -0.79
CA ALA A 76 15.01 4.12 0.15
C ALA A 76 16.42 3.62 -0.18
N GLY A 77 16.60 2.85 -1.25
CA GLY A 77 17.84 2.11 -1.53
C GLY A 77 19.06 3.01 -1.67
N GLY A 78 18.93 4.12 -2.41
CA GLY A 78 20.00 5.10 -2.57
C GLY A 78 20.45 5.70 -1.24
N PHE A 79 19.48 6.10 -0.41
CA PHE A 79 19.73 6.62 0.94
C PHE A 79 20.44 5.60 1.84
N ILE A 80 19.99 4.34 1.82
CA ILE A 80 20.60 3.26 2.63
C ILE A 80 22.04 2.99 2.17
N SER A 81 22.29 2.94 0.86
CA SER A 81 23.65 2.76 0.31
C SER A 81 24.58 3.90 0.71
N ASN A 82 24.12 5.15 0.65
CA ASN A 82 24.89 6.33 1.07
C ASN A 82 25.14 6.31 2.59
N LEU A 83 24.16 5.90 3.39
CA LEU A 83 24.30 5.75 4.84
C LEU A 83 25.36 4.69 5.20
N ILE A 84 25.36 3.55 4.52
CA ILE A 84 26.35 2.49 4.72
C ILE A 84 27.75 2.98 4.31
N SER A 85 27.86 3.66 3.17
CA SER A 85 29.12 4.26 2.71
C SER A 85 29.67 5.27 3.73
N ASP A 86 28.81 6.13 4.25
CA ASP A 86 29.21 7.14 5.24
C ASP A 86 29.57 6.54 6.60
N LEU A 87 28.93 5.44 7.00
CA LEU A 87 29.30 4.68 8.20
C LEU A 87 30.73 4.11 8.06
N ILE A 88 31.04 3.51 6.92
CA ILE A 88 32.38 2.95 6.62
C ILE A 88 33.43 4.07 6.59
N ASN A 89 33.11 5.19 5.94
CA ASN A 89 34.00 6.34 5.81
C ASN A 89 34.05 7.23 7.06
N LYS A 90 33.29 6.91 8.13
CA LYS A 90 33.16 7.70 9.36
C LYS A 90 32.70 9.16 9.13
N LYS A 91 31.99 9.43 8.03
CA LYS A 91 31.47 10.76 7.65
C LYS A 91 30.04 11.01 8.15
N LEU A 92 29.58 10.24 9.14
CA LEU A 92 28.20 10.31 9.61
C LEU A 92 27.82 11.70 10.13
N LYS A 93 28.68 12.29 10.97
CA LYS A 93 28.49 13.61 11.56
C LYS A 93 28.62 14.75 10.53
N GLU A 94 29.55 14.61 9.59
CA GLU A 94 29.82 15.64 8.58
C GLU A 94 28.63 15.81 7.62
N ASN A 95 28.00 14.69 7.24
CA ASN A 95 26.90 14.69 6.29
C ASN A 95 25.51 14.67 6.97
N GLU A 96 25.39 14.95 8.27
CA GLU A 96 24.12 14.79 9.01
C GLU A 96 22.99 15.69 8.49
N VAL A 97 23.30 16.94 8.15
CA VAL A 97 22.32 17.92 7.65
C VAL A 97 21.86 17.55 6.25
N ALA A 98 22.79 17.18 5.36
CA ALA A 98 22.48 16.72 4.01
C ALA A 98 21.60 15.46 4.05
N ARG A 99 21.88 14.53 4.96
CA ARG A 99 21.07 13.32 5.18
C ARG A 99 19.66 13.62 5.65
N ALA A 100 19.50 14.57 6.58
CA ALA A 100 18.19 14.94 7.09
C ALA A 100 17.31 15.54 5.98
N ILE A 101 17.91 16.33 5.08
CA ILE A 101 17.24 16.88 3.90
C ILE A 101 16.84 15.75 2.94
N GLU A 102 17.76 14.85 2.61
CA GLU A 102 17.50 13.70 1.74
C GLU A 102 16.38 12.81 2.30
N LEU A 103 16.39 12.52 3.61
CA LEU A 103 15.35 11.74 4.26
C LEU A 103 13.98 12.44 4.21
N SER A 104 13.95 13.75 4.47
CA SER A 104 12.71 14.54 4.39
C SER A 104 12.15 14.57 2.97
N GLU A 105 13.02 14.67 1.97
CA GLU A 105 12.65 14.63 0.55
C GLU A 105 12.09 13.25 0.17
N ILE A 106 12.71 12.16 0.62
CA ILE A 106 12.21 10.80 0.41
C ILE A 106 10.83 10.61 1.03
N VAL A 107 10.62 11.06 2.26
CA VAL A 107 9.31 10.97 2.96
C VAL A 107 8.25 11.83 2.27
N THR A 108 8.62 13.03 1.81
CA THR A 108 7.70 13.97 1.15
C THR A 108 7.48 13.65 -0.33
N SER A 109 8.35 12.81 -0.92
CA SER A 109 8.26 12.42 -2.32
C SER A 109 6.93 11.71 -2.61
N ARG A 110 6.34 12.01 -3.76
CA ARG A 110 5.03 11.47 -4.19
C ARG A 110 5.03 9.93 -4.24
N SER A 111 6.20 9.32 -4.43
CA SER A 111 6.45 7.87 -4.38
C SER A 111 6.20 7.25 -3.00
N CYS A 112 6.65 7.90 -1.91
CA CYS A 112 6.40 7.42 -0.55
C CYS A 112 4.93 7.59 -0.15
N LEU A 113 4.33 8.74 -0.49
CA LEU A 113 2.92 9.03 -0.20
C LEU A 113 1.95 8.11 -0.97
N HIS A 114 2.28 7.74 -2.21
CA HIS A 114 1.46 6.83 -3.01
C HIS A 114 1.52 5.38 -2.50
N LEU A 115 2.66 4.93 -1.97
CA LEU A 115 2.81 3.61 -1.33
C LEU A 115 1.95 3.47 -0.06
N VAL A 116 1.82 4.54 0.72
CA VAL A 116 0.92 4.59 1.89
C VAL A 116 -0.55 4.56 1.45
N ARG A 117 -0.89 5.20 0.33
CA ARG A 117 -2.26 5.22 -0.20
C ARG A 117 -2.74 3.84 -0.71
N ILE A 118 -1.83 3.03 -1.25
CA ILE A 118 -2.09 1.62 -1.61
C ILE A 118 -2.22 0.72 -0.34
N ALA A 119 -1.82 1.21 0.83
CA ALA A 119 -1.95 0.47 2.09
C ALA A 119 -3.30 0.67 2.80
N ALA A 120 -4.07 1.69 2.40
CA ALA A 120 -5.34 2.06 3.02
C ALA A 120 -6.58 1.56 2.25
N ILE A 121 -6.38 0.81 1.15
CA ILE A 121 -7.42 0.13 0.35
C ILE A 121 -7.12 -1.37 0.41
#